data_AF-A0A318YYE2-F1
#
_entry.id   AF-A0A318YYE2-F1
#
_cell.length_a   1.000
_cell.length_b   1.000
_cell.length_c   1.000
_cell.angle_alpha   90.00
_cell.angle_beta   90.00
_cell.angle_gamma   90.00
#
_symmetry.space_group_name_H-M   'P 1'
#
loop_
_entity.id
_entity.type
_entity.pdbx_description
1 polymer ?
#
loop_
_entity_poly.entity_id
_entity_poly.type
_entity_poly.pdbx_seq_one_letter_code
_entity_poly.pdbx_strand_id
1 'polypeptide(L)'
;MLAAGLSDTSPLLQQILERHSGAVALACINSPQSVTLSGHVSALETVGHLLHEHGHFARLLQVDLPYHSPFMADIAAHYKSLLDAREADSSSPASPRRRGAKFFSSVTGCVMQGMVDNLYWEASMKLPVRFSVAVEAMLTDADPLDFLIEVGPSGALAGPVKQILKSLPSNGAGIDYHAACRRNAFEPTALFDVAGQLFLADGPININQVNATARAKSARDSKPAVLVDLPNYMWNHATKYWWESQASRDWRFRRYPNHDLLGGKVLGTPWTAPVWKKLLRLPELTWLLDHRIGGQVLFPAAGYIAMAVEAAFQMGQSRGFIDQNLQVHNVAYRLRNVTFMKAMVLEEGTDQRIMLTLTPEDERADSWHHFTVLTLHEDATTTRHCSGMIMLETPYDEDAPWEAIKPLEYPMPAQAWYKALRDVGYSFGPSL
;
A
#
# COMPACT_ATOMS: atom_id res chain seq x y z
N MET A 1 -22.80 6.21 -51.04
CA MET A 1 -23.60 5.58 -49.93
C MET A 1 -23.87 6.63 -48.85
N LEU A 2 -24.93 6.46 -48.03
CA LEU A 2 -25.36 7.40 -46.98
C LEU A 2 -25.48 6.67 -45.63
N ALA A 3 -24.72 7.07 -44.62
CA ALA A 3 -24.91 6.60 -43.26
C ALA A 3 -26.07 7.38 -42.60
N ALA A 4 -27.03 6.67 -42.03
CA ALA A 4 -28.25 7.25 -41.46
C ALA A 4 -28.50 6.74 -40.03
N GLY A 5 -28.92 7.65 -39.14
CA GLY A 5 -29.29 7.37 -37.75
C GLY A 5 -30.74 6.90 -37.64
N LEU A 6 -31.04 5.73 -38.22
CA LEU A 6 -32.36 5.10 -38.22
C LEU A 6 -32.25 3.64 -37.79
N SER A 7 -33.33 3.13 -37.18
CA SER A 7 -33.56 1.69 -37.02
C SER A 7 -33.95 1.07 -38.37
N ASP A 8 -33.58 -0.20 -38.58
CA ASP A 8 -34.01 -1.00 -39.73
C ASP A 8 -35.53 -1.27 -39.75
N THR A 9 -36.17 -1.18 -38.58
CA THR A 9 -37.63 -1.30 -38.40
C THR A 9 -38.37 0.04 -38.41
N SER A 10 -37.68 1.16 -38.71
CA SER A 10 -38.32 2.48 -38.71
C SER A 10 -39.35 2.63 -39.84
N PRO A 11 -40.58 3.10 -39.55
CA PRO A 11 -41.57 3.41 -40.59
C PRO A 11 -41.06 4.42 -41.62
N LEU A 12 -40.25 5.39 -41.18
CA LEU A 12 -39.65 6.40 -42.06
C LEU A 12 -38.65 5.75 -43.04
N LEU A 13 -37.86 4.78 -42.58
CA LEU A 13 -36.96 4.03 -43.46
C LEU A 13 -37.74 3.27 -44.53
N GLN A 14 -38.83 2.59 -44.13
CA GLN A 14 -39.66 1.86 -45.07
C GLN A 14 -40.27 2.79 -46.13
N GLN A 15 -40.81 3.95 -45.72
CA GLN A 15 -41.33 4.96 -46.65
C GLN A 15 -40.26 5.47 -47.63
N ILE A 16 -39.02 5.67 -47.16
CA ILE A 16 -37.89 6.07 -48.01
C ILE A 16 -37.61 5.00 -49.07
N LEU A 17 -37.51 3.73 -48.66
CA LEU A 17 -37.22 2.61 -49.56
C LEU A 17 -38.33 2.39 -50.59
N GLU A 18 -39.60 2.57 -50.19
CA GLU A 18 -40.75 2.48 -51.10
C GLU A 18 -40.79 3.64 -52.10
N ARG A 19 -40.62 4.88 -51.62
CA ARG A 19 -40.66 6.09 -52.46
C ARG A 19 -39.50 6.19 -53.45
N HIS A 20 -38.35 5.64 -53.08
CA HIS A 20 -37.13 5.61 -53.92
C HIS A 20 -36.81 4.19 -54.42
N SER A 21 -37.82 3.35 -54.60
CA SER A 21 -37.66 1.99 -55.10
C SER A 21 -36.87 1.95 -56.40
N GLY A 22 -35.87 1.07 -56.48
CA GLY A 22 -34.95 0.98 -57.62
C GLY A 22 -33.86 2.05 -57.67
N ALA A 23 -33.92 3.10 -56.84
CA ALA A 23 -32.91 4.16 -56.75
C ALA A 23 -32.11 4.14 -55.45
N VAL A 24 -32.70 3.63 -54.37
CA VAL A 24 -32.09 3.50 -53.04
C VAL A 24 -32.36 2.10 -52.48
N ALA A 25 -31.35 1.49 -51.86
CA ALA A 25 -31.44 0.19 -51.20
C ALA A 25 -30.79 0.25 -49.81
N LEU A 26 -31.30 -0.57 -48.89
CA LEU A 26 -30.65 -0.79 -47.59
C LEU A 26 -29.36 -1.59 -47.80
N ALA A 27 -28.22 -1.01 -47.43
CA ALA A 27 -26.91 -1.61 -47.63
C ALA A 27 -26.34 -2.25 -46.36
N CYS A 28 -26.49 -1.59 -45.21
CA CYS A 28 -25.97 -2.12 -43.94
C CYS A 28 -26.95 -1.83 -42.80
N ILE A 29 -27.09 -2.79 -41.89
CA ILE A 29 -27.70 -2.63 -40.57
C ILE A 29 -26.55 -2.68 -39.56
N ASN A 30 -26.00 -1.50 -39.22
CA ASN A 30 -24.81 -1.38 -38.39
C ASN A 30 -25.14 -1.51 -36.90
N SER A 31 -26.30 -1.04 -36.45
CA SER A 31 -26.74 -1.14 -35.07
C SER A 31 -28.27 -0.94 -35.00
N PRO A 32 -28.91 -1.09 -33.84
CA PRO A 32 -30.35 -0.84 -33.69
C PRO A 32 -30.80 0.59 -34.05
N GLN A 33 -29.86 1.53 -34.18
CA GLN A 33 -30.13 2.94 -34.49
C GLN A 33 -29.25 3.48 -35.62
N SER A 34 -28.59 2.61 -36.38
CA SER A 34 -27.70 3.01 -37.47
C SER A 34 -27.78 2.07 -38.65
N VAL A 35 -28.18 2.62 -39.79
CA VAL A 35 -28.19 1.93 -41.09
C VAL A 35 -27.33 2.68 -42.10
N THR A 36 -26.98 2.00 -43.20
CA THR A 36 -26.36 2.63 -44.36
C THR A 36 -27.20 2.35 -45.59
N LEU A 37 -27.48 3.38 -46.37
CA LEU A 37 -28.19 3.31 -47.63
C LEU A 37 -27.21 3.39 -48.80
N SER A 38 -27.52 2.65 -49.86
CA SER A 38 -26.81 2.68 -51.14
C SER A 38 -27.77 3.10 -52.24
N GLY A 39 -27.28 3.68 -53.33
CA GLY A 39 -28.15 4.18 -54.39
C GLY A 39 -27.50 5.25 -55.25
N HIS A 40 -28.31 5.83 -56.14
CA HIS A 40 -27.92 6.97 -56.96
C HIS A 40 -27.63 8.20 -56.07
N VAL A 41 -26.58 8.95 -56.42
CA VAL A 41 -26.13 10.11 -55.63
C VAL A 41 -27.26 11.13 -55.40
N SER A 42 -27.98 11.51 -56.46
CA SER A 42 -29.10 12.46 -56.40
C SER A 42 -30.25 11.99 -55.48
N ALA A 43 -30.53 10.69 -55.48
CA ALA A 43 -31.54 10.12 -54.60
C ALA A 43 -31.05 10.12 -53.14
N LEU A 44 -29.79 9.76 -52.88
CA LEU A 44 -29.21 9.78 -51.54
C LEU A 44 -29.08 11.20 -50.97
N GLU A 45 -28.81 12.21 -51.79
CA GLU A 45 -28.83 13.63 -51.39
C GLU A 45 -30.23 14.06 -50.95
N THR A 46 -31.24 13.72 -51.75
CA THR A 46 -32.65 13.99 -51.41
C THR A 46 -33.05 13.33 -50.10
N VAL A 47 -32.70 12.05 -49.91
CA VAL A 47 -32.94 11.33 -48.66
C VAL A 47 -32.15 11.95 -47.50
N GLY A 48 -30.91 12.36 -47.72
CA GLY A 48 -30.09 13.03 -46.71
C GLY A 48 -30.73 14.31 -46.19
N HIS A 49 -31.26 15.15 -47.09
CA HIS A 49 -32.00 16.36 -46.71
C HIS A 49 -33.27 16.02 -45.91
N LEU A 50 -34.07 15.07 -46.38
CA LEU A 50 -35.28 14.62 -45.69
C LEU A 50 -34.98 14.15 -44.27
N LEU A 51 -33.93 13.34 -44.09
CA LEU A 51 -33.53 12.85 -42.77
C LEU A 51 -33.08 13.99 -41.85
N HIS A 52 -32.37 14.97 -42.39
CA HIS A 52 -31.94 16.15 -41.63
C HIS A 52 -33.13 17.00 -41.17
N GLU A 53 -34.13 17.19 -42.02
CA GLU A 53 -35.39 17.89 -41.67
C GLU A 53 -36.15 17.17 -40.56
N HIS A 54 -36.09 15.84 -40.52
CA HIS A 54 -36.69 15.02 -39.46
C HIS A 54 -35.80 14.85 -38.23
N GLY A 55 -34.66 15.56 -38.16
CA GLY A 55 -33.74 15.53 -37.01
C GLY A 55 -32.87 14.28 -36.89
N HIS A 56 -32.77 13.47 -37.96
CA HIS A 56 -31.93 12.28 -37.99
C HIS A 56 -30.52 12.59 -38.52
N PHE A 57 -29.53 11.85 -37.99
CA PHE A 57 -28.19 11.85 -38.55
C PHE A 57 -28.22 11.31 -39.99
N ALA A 58 -27.60 12.04 -40.92
CA ALA A 58 -27.40 11.60 -42.29
C ALA A 58 -26.07 12.14 -42.81
N ARG A 59 -25.18 11.26 -43.29
CA ARG A 59 -23.87 11.67 -43.82
C ARG A 59 -23.50 10.82 -45.03
N LEU A 60 -23.20 11.48 -46.15
CA LEU A 60 -22.66 10.80 -47.32
C LEU A 60 -21.27 10.22 -47.02
N LEU A 61 -21.08 8.96 -47.41
CA LEU A 61 -19.81 8.25 -47.30
C LEU A 61 -18.97 8.50 -48.55
N GLN A 62 -17.66 8.66 -48.37
CA GLN A 62 -16.68 8.85 -49.44
C GLN A 62 -16.40 7.53 -50.16
N VAL A 63 -17.37 7.06 -50.94
CA VAL A 63 -17.29 5.85 -51.77
C VAL A 63 -18.00 6.09 -53.09
N ASP A 64 -17.40 5.60 -54.17
CA ASP A 64 -17.90 5.83 -55.54
C ASP A 64 -18.90 4.77 -56.02
N LEU A 65 -19.09 3.69 -55.25
CA LEU A 65 -19.96 2.58 -55.60
C LEU A 65 -21.07 2.35 -54.56
N PRO A 66 -22.27 1.92 -54.99
CA PRO A 66 -23.38 1.53 -54.13
C PRO A 66 -23.21 0.09 -53.62
N TYR A 67 -22.21 -0.18 -52.77
CA TYR A 67 -21.96 -1.52 -52.23
C TYR A 67 -23.17 -2.11 -51.49
N HIS A 68 -23.25 -3.44 -51.44
CA HIS A 68 -24.29 -4.20 -50.72
C HIS A 68 -25.70 -3.91 -51.24
N SER A 69 -25.85 -3.90 -52.55
CA SER A 69 -27.09 -3.53 -53.22
C SER A 69 -27.30 -4.28 -54.54
N PRO A 70 -28.53 -4.26 -55.10
CA PRO A 70 -28.80 -4.81 -56.43
C PRO A 70 -27.97 -4.18 -57.55
N PHE A 71 -27.50 -2.93 -57.38
CA PHE A 71 -26.63 -2.26 -58.36
C PHE A 71 -25.28 -2.96 -58.56
N MET A 72 -24.86 -3.79 -57.60
CA MET A 72 -23.63 -4.57 -57.68
C MET A 72 -23.79 -5.89 -58.46
N ALA A 73 -24.97 -6.21 -58.98
CA ALA A 73 -25.28 -7.53 -59.54
C ALA A 73 -24.30 -7.98 -60.65
N ASP A 74 -24.08 -7.13 -61.65
CA ASP A 74 -23.20 -7.46 -62.79
C ASP A 74 -21.74 -7.61 -62.35
N ILE A 75 -21.27 -6.71 -61.48
CA ILE A 75 -19.91 -6.74 -60.92
C ILE A 75 -19.72 -7.99 -60.07
N ALA A 76 -20.70 -8.35 -59.24
CA ALA A 76 -20.63 -9.52 -58.38
C ALA A 76 -20.61 -10.83 -59.20
N ALA A 77 -21.44 -10.92 -60.26
CA ALA A 77 -21.43 -12.07 -61.15
C ALA A 77 -20.08 -12.23 -61.87
N HIS A 78 -19.51 -11.12 -62.35
CA HIS A 78 -18.17 -11.13 -62.95
C HIS A 78 -17.10 -11.52 -61.92
N TYR A 79 -17.13 -10.95 -60.72
CA TYR A 79 -16.21 -11.29 -59.63
C TYR A 79 -16.27 -12.78 -59.28
N LYS A 80 -17.48 -13.36 -59.18
CA LYS A 80 -17.65 -14.80 -58.96
C LYS A 80 -17.01 -15.62 -60.08
N SER A 81 -17.21 -15.25 -61.35
CA SER A 81 -16.62 -15.98 -62.48
C SER A 81 -15.07 -16.03 -62.41
N LEU A 82 -14.45 -14.96 -61.90
CA LEU A 82 -13.01 -14.90 -61.68
C LEU A 82 -12.57 -15.77 -60.50
N LEU A 83 -13.35 -15.84 -59.43
CA LEU A 83 -13.10 -16.75 -58.30
C LEU A 83 -13.21 -18.21 -58.73
N ASP A 84 -14.26 -18.57 -59.49
CA ASP A 84 -14.47 -19.93 -60.00
C ASP A 84 -13.32 -20.37 -60.91
N ALA A 85 -12.86 -19.48 -61.81
CA ALA A 85 -11.71 -19.76 -62.68
C ALA A 85 -10.43 -20.01 -61.86
N ARG A 86 -10.20 -19.20 -60.82
CA ARG A 86 -9.02 -19.36 -59.95
C ARG A 86 -9.07 -20.65 -59.12
N GLU A 87 -10.24 -21.04 -58.62
CA GLU A 87 -10.39 -22.30 -57.91
C GLU A 87 -10.18 -23.50 -58.82
N ALA A 88 -10.63 -23.43 -60.08
CA ALA A 88 -10.35 -24.46 -61.08
C ALA A 88 -8.85 -24.63 -61.38
N ASP A 89 -8.08 -23.53 -61.37
CA ASP A 89 -6.62 -23.54 -61.57
C ASP A 89 -5.82 -23.92 -60.31
N SER A 90 -6.45 -23.89 -59.14
CA SER A 90 -5.80 -24.17 -57.86
C SER A 90 -5.89 -25.65 -57.50
N SER A 91 -4.80 -26.40 -57.69
CA SER A 91 -4.67 -27.79 -57.23
C SER A 91 -4.48 -27.94 -55.70
N SER A 92 -4.58 -26.86 -54.93
CA SER A 92 -4.39 -26.86 -53.49
C SER A 92 -5.74 -26.86 -52.77
N PRO A 93 -6.05 -27.86 -51.92
CA PRO A 93 -7.26 -27.84 -51.12
C PRO A 93 -7.24 -26.61 -50.20
N ALA A 94 -8.38 -25.92 -50.10
CA ALA A 94 -8.56 -24.83 -49.15
C ALA A 94 -8.14 -25.30 -47.75
N SER A 95 -7.27 -24.54 -47.09
CA SER A 95 -6.88 -24.85 -45.72
C SER A 95 -8.14 -25.00 -44.86
N PRO A 96 -8.32 -26.13 -44.16
CA PRO A 96 -9.47 -26.29 -43.27
C PRO A 96 -9.45 -25.16 -42.24
N ARG A 97 -10.63 -24.63 -41.90
CA ARG A 97 -10.77 -23.65 -40.82
C ARG A 97 -10.03 -24.16 -39.59
N ARG A 98 -9.30 -23.28 -38.90
CA ARG A 98 -8.70 -23.61 -37.60
C ARG A 98 -9.80 -24.22 -36.72
N ARG A 99 -9.54 -25.42 -36.18
CA ARG A 99 -10.49 -26.09 -35.28
C ARG A 99 -10.86 -25.14 -34.14
N GLY A 100 -12.16 -24.88 -33.97
CA GLY A 100 -12.71 -24.10 -32.86
C GLY A 100 -13.14 -22.65 -33.19
N ALA A 101 -12.78 -22.06 -34.34
CA ALA A 101 -13.21 -20.70 -34.67
C ALA A 101 -14.64 -20.69 -35.26
N LYS A 102 -15.56 -19.98 -34.59
CA LYS A 102 -16.93 -19.72 -35.09
C LYS A 102 -16.93 -18.50 -36.01
N PHE A 103 -17.72 -18.56 -37.09
CA PHE A 103 -17.92 -17.42 -37.98
C PHE A 103 -19.39 -17.02 -37.98
N PHE A 104 -19.69 -15.87 -37.38
CA PHE A 104 -21.01 -15.23 -37.38
C PHE A 104 -21.12 -14.35 -38.63
N SER A 105 -21.89 -14.80 -39.60
CA SER A 105 -21.95 -14.15 -40.91
C SER A 105 -22.94 -12.99 -40.90
N SER A 106 -22.48 -11.82 -41.35
CA SER A 106 -23.34 -10.65 -41.57
C SER A 106 -24.18 -10.76 -42.85
N VAL A 107 -23.92 -11.73 -43.72
CA VAL A 107 -24.73 -11.97 -44.93
C VAL A 107 -25.93 -12.85 -44.61
N THR A 108 -25.71 -13.93 -43.86
CA THR A 108 -26.73 -14.94 -43.49
C THR A 108 -27.34 -14.71 -42.11
N GLY A 109 -26.73 -13.86 -41.28
CA GLY A 109 -27.26 -13.48 -39.95
C GLY A 109 -27.19 -14.61 -38.91
N CYS A 110 -26.45 -15.68 -39.21
CA CYS A 110 -26.32 -16.86 -38.37
C CYS A 110 -24.89 -17.40 -38.40
N VAL A 111 -24.60 -18.36 -37.52
CA VAL A 111 -23.31 -19.06 -37.49
C VAL A 111 -23.15 -19.90 -38.75
N MET A 112 -22.07 -19.65 -39.50
CA MET A 112 -21.76 -20.39 -40.72
C MET A 112 -21.29 -21.81 -40.42
N GLN A 113 -22.04 -22.79 -40.92
CA GLN A 113 -21.66 -24.20 -40.93
C GLN A 113 -20.89 -24.52 -42.21
N GLY A 114 -19.64 -24.98 -42.10
CA GLY A 114 -18.82 -25.37 -43.26
C GLY A 114 -17.97 -24.25 -43.86
N MET A 115 -17.46 -24.47 -45.08
CA MET A 115 -16.59 -23.53 -45.80
C MET A 115 -17.41 -22.39 -46.44
N VAL A 116 -16.77 -21.24 -46.64
CA VAL A 116 -17.35 -20.10 -47.38
C VAL A 116 -17.04 -20.33 -48.85
N ASP A 117 -18.06 -20.41 -49.69
CA ASP A 117 -17.93 -20.64 -51.14
C ASP A 117 -18.01 -19.33 -51.95
N ASN A 118 -17.78 -19.44 -53.26
CA ASN A 118 -17.85 -18.27 -54.17
C ASN A 118 -19.26 -17.69 -54.27
N LEU A 119 -20.31 -18.49 -54.04
CA LEU A 119 -21.70 -18.01 -53.98
C LEU A 119 -21.89 -17.08 -52.79
N TYR A 120 -21.32 -17.39 -51.63
CA TYR A 120 -21.34 -16.50 -50.48
C TYR A 120 -20.63 -15.18 -50.77
N TRP A 121 -19.44 -15.22 -51.40
CA TRP A 121 -18.71 -14.00 -51.73
C TRP A 121 -19.47 -13.12 -52.72
N GLU A 122 -20.10 -13.72 -53.73
CA GLU A 122 -21.00 -13.01 -54.64
C GLU A 122 -22.18 -12.39 -53.89
N ALA A 123 -22.83 -13.16 -53.01
CA ALA A 123 -23.95 -12.69 -52.20
C ALA A 123 -23.53 -11.52 -51.28
N SER A 124 -22.33 -11.56 -50.71
CA SER A 124 -21.82 -10.51 -49.82
C SER A 124 -21.70 -9.13 -50.50
N MET A 125 -21.49 -9.09 -51.82
CA MET A 125 -21.44 -7.84 -52.58
C MET A 125 -22.82 -7.25 -52.88
N LYS A 126 -23.84 -8.10 -52.97
CA LYS A 126 -25.21 -7.73 -53.42
C LYS A 126 -26.21 -7.57 -52.27
N LEU A 127 -26.05 -8.37 -51.22
CA LEU A 127 -26.99 -8.42 -50.11
C LEU A 127 -26.61 -7.44 -49.00
N PRO A 128 -27.58 -6.95 -48.22
CA PRO A 128 -27.32 -6.05 -47.11
C PRO A 128 -26.44 -6.70 -46.03
N VAL A 129 -25.51 -5.94 -45.48
CA VAL A 129 -24.67 -6.35 -44.34
C VAL A 129 -25.46 -6.22 -43.05
N ARG A 130 -25.85 -7.34 -42.45
CA ARG A 130 -26.56 -7.42 -41.17
C ARG A 130 -25.59 -7.49 -39.99
N PHE A 131 -24.76 -6.45 -39.85
CA PHE A 131 -23.71 -6.41 -38.82
C PHE A 131 -24.29 -6.48 -37.41
N SER A 132 -25.35 -5.72 -37.11
CA SER A 132 -26.02 -5.75 -35.81
C SER A 132 -26.46 -7.15 -35.41
N VAL A 133 -27.11 -7.86 -36.34
CA VAL A 133 -27.61 -9.23 -36.13
C VAL A 133 -26.46 -10.21 -35.90
N ALA A 134 -25.38 -10.10 -36.68
CA ALA A 134 -24.23 -11.00 -36.54
C ALA A 134 -23.49 -10.80 -35.20
N VAL A 135 -23.31 -9.54 -34.76
CA VAL A 135 -22.68 -9.23 -33.47
C VAL A 135 -23.58 -9.65 -32.31
N GLU A 136 -24.88 -9.42 -32.40
CA GLU A 136 -25.84 -9.88 -31.38
C GLU A 136 -25.83 -11.42 -31.26
N ALA A 137 -25.87 -12.14 -32.37
CA ALA A 137 -25.75 -13.59 -32.38
C ALA A 137 -24.42 -14.08 -31.79
N MET A 138 -23.33 -13.34 -32.03
CA MET A 138 -22.01 -13.63 -31.45
C MET A 138 -21.99 -13.43 -29.93
N LEU A 139 -22.58 -12.34 -29.44
CA LEU A 139 -22.59 -11.97 -28.03
C LEU A 139 -23.58 -12.78 -27.18
N THR A 140 -24.55 -13.43 -27.83
CA THR A 140 -25.58 -14.27 -27.18
C THR A 140 -25.35 -15.77 -27.41
N ASP A 141 -24.23 -16.13 -28.03
CA ASP A 141 -23.83 -17.52 -28.23
C ASP A 141 -23.58 -18.22 -26.89
N ALA A 142 -23.61 -19.56 -26.90
CA ALA A 142 -23.39 -20.36 -25.71
C ALA A 142 -21.97 -20.21 -25.11
N ASP A 143 -20.99 -19.80 -25.93
CA ASP A 143 -19.65 -19.46 -25.46
C ASP A 143 -19.60 -17.96 -25.12
N PRO A 144 -19.60 -17.58 -23.83
CA PRO A 144 -19.61 -16.17 -23.44
C PRO A 144 -18.31 -15.49 -23.86
N LEU A 145 -18.44 -14.25 -24.32
CA LEU A 145 -17.34 -13.38 -24.71
C LEU A 145 -17.28 -12.19 -23.77
N ASP A 146 -16.07 -11.81 -23.37
CA ASP A 146 -15.75 -10.69 -22.49
C ASP A 146 -14.82 -9.67 -23.15
N PHE A 147 -14.23 -10.01 -24.31
CA PHE A 147 -13.27 -9.16 -25.01
C PHE A 147 -13.50 -9.14 -26.53
N LEU A 148 -13.73 -7.95 -27.08
CA LEU A 148 -13.95 -7.72 -28.51
C LEU A 148 -12.80 -6.92 -29.12
N ILE A 149 -12.26 -7.42 -30.24
CA ILE A 149 -11.19 -6.76 -30.99
C ILE A 149 -11.70 -6.37 -32.38
N GLU A 150 -11.75 -5.07 -32.66
CA GLU A 150 -11.97 -4.58 -34.02
C GLU A 150 -10.66 -4.65 -34.82
N VAL A 151 -10.62 -5.54 -35.80
CA VAL A 151 -9.54 -5.60 -36.79
C VAL A 151 -9.93 -4.72 -37.97
N GLY A 152 -9.37 -3.51 -38.01
CA GLY A 152 -9.62 -2.54 -39.05
C GLY A 152 -8.74 -1.30 -38.88
N PRO A 153 -8.70 -0.38 -39.87
CA PRO A 153 -7.73 0.70 -39.90
C PRO A 153 -8.03 1.88 -38.98
N SER A 154 -9.25 1.98 -38.41
CA SER A 154 -9.67 3.26 -37.80
C SER A 154 -10.58 3.19 -36.57
N GLY A 155 -10.96 2.02 -36.07
CA GLY A 155 -11.93 1.95 -34.98
C GLY A 155 -13.35 2.38 -35.40
N ALA A 156 -13.73 2.12 -36.66
CA ALA A 156 -14.95 2.66 -37.26
C ALA A 156 -16.23 2.04 -36.67
N LEU A 157 -16.12 0.87 -36.03
CA LEU A 157 -17.24 0.10 -35.52
C LEU A 157 -17.53 0.36 -34.04
N ALA A 158 -16.72 1.20 -33.37
CA ALA A 158 -16.87 1.48 -31.94
C ALA A 158 -18.25 2.04 -31.57
N GLY A 159 -18.77 2.98 -32.38
CA GLY A 159 -20.10 3.55 -32.19
C GLY A 159 -21.22 2.51 -32.34
N PRO A 160 -21.29 1.81 -33.49
CA PRO A 160 -22.24 0.73 -33.71
C PRO A 160 -22.20 -0.37 -32.65
N VAL A 161 -21.01 -0.89 -32.31
CA VAL A 161 -20.85 -1.92 -31.28
C VAL A 161 -21.34 -1.44 -29.91
N LYS A 162 -21.03 -0.19 -29.54
CA LYS A 162 -21.54 0.39 -28.29
C LYS A 162 -23.08 0.49 -28.26
N GLN A 163 -23.72 0.75 -29.39
CA GLN A 163 -25.19 0.75 -29.49
C GLN A 163 -25.77 -0.67 -29.36
N ILE A 164 -25.11 -1.67 -29.96
CA ILE A 164 -25.51 -3.08 -29.84
C ILE A 164 -25.34 -3.59 -28.39
N LEU A 165 -24.22 -3.29 -27.73
CA LEU A 165 -24.01 -3.66 -26.33
C LEU A 165 -25.08 -3.07 -25.41
N LYS A 166 -25.50 -1.82 -25.67
CA LYS A 166 -26.60 -1.18 -24.93
C LYS A 166 -27.97 -1.81 -25.16
N SER A 167 -28.20 -2.48 -26.28
CA SER A 167 -29.48 -3.17 -26.53
C SER A 167 -29.54 -4.56 -25.91
N LEU A 168 -28.40 -5.12 -25.48
CA LEU A 168 -28.34 -6.41 -24.81
C LEU A 168 -28.74 -6.30 -23.32
N PRO A 169 -29.17 -7.41 -22.68
CA PRO A 169 -29.35 -7.47 -21.24
C PRO A 169 -28.10 -6.98 -20.49
N SER A 170 -28.30 -6.30 -19.35
CA SER A 170 -27.22 -5.72 -18.54
C SER A 170 -26.34 -4.69 -19.28
N ASN A 171 -26.80 -4.13 -20.41
CA ASN A 171 -26.07 -3.17 -21.23
C ASN A 171 -24.68 -3.66 -21.68
N GLY A 172 -24.51 -4.98 -21.83
CA GLY A 172 -23.22 -5.58 -22.19
C GLY A 172 -22.15 -5.44 -21.10
N ALA A 173 -22.54 -5.36 -19.83
CA ALA A 173 -21.62 -5.31 -18.71
C ALA A 173 -20.64 -6.50 -18.74
N GLY A 174 -19.34 -6.19 -18.63
CA GLY A 174 -18.26 -7.18 -18.68
C GLY A 174 -17.71 -7.47 -20.08
N ILE A 175 -18.19 -6.79 -21.12
CA ILE A 175 -17.61 -6.88 -22.47
C ILE A 175 -16.75 -5.65 -22.75
N ASP A 176 -15.45 -5.86 -22.86
CA ASP A 176 -14.49 -4.84 -23.24
C ASP A 176 -14.32 -4.77 -24.77
N TYR A 177 -14.19 -3.55 -25.30
CA TYR A 177 -14.05 -3.31 -26.73
C TYR A 177 -12.76 -2.54 -27.03
N HIS A 178 -11.94 -3.10 -27.92
CA HIS A 178 -10.69 -2.46 -28.33
C HIS A 178 -10.51 -2.51 -29.85
N ALA A 179 -10.08 -1.39 -30.43
CA ALA A 179 -9.72 -1.32 -31.84
C ALA A 179 -8.22 -1.56 -32.03
N ALA A 180 -7.85 -2.49 -32.90
CA ALA A 180 -6.47 -2.83 -33.22
C ALA A 180 -5.70 -1.72 -33.96
N CYS A 181 -6.42 -0.76 -34.56
CA CYS A 181 -5.84 0.44 -35.15
C CYS A 181 -6.77 1.64 -34.98
N ARG A 182 -6.19 2.84 -35.01
CA ARG A 182 -6.91 4.11 -34.88
C ARG A 182 -6.57 5.03 -36.05
N ARG A 183 -7.55 5.82 -36.52
CA ARG A 183 -7.34 6.76 -37.63
C ARG A 183 -6.28 7.78 -37.25
N ASN A 184 -5.35 8.06 -38.16
CA ASN A 184 -4.23 8.99 -37.98
C ASN A 184 -3.22 8.58 -36.89
N ALA A 185 -3.34 7.37 -36.32
CA ALA A 185 -2.27 6.81 -35.50
C ALA A 185 -1.22 6.19 -36.43
N PHE A 186 -0.10 6.88 -36.60
CA PHE A 186 1.04 6.40 -37.37
C PHE A 186 1.85 5.32 -36.64
N GLU A 187 1.27 4.61 -35.67
CA GLU A 187 2.07 3.99 -34.63
C GLU A 187 1.50 2.61 -34.20
N PRO A 188 2.34 1.56 -34.13
CA PRO A 188 1.97 0.22 -33.63
C PRO A 188 1.39 0.20 -32.20
N THR A 189 1.41 1.33 -31.50
CA THR A 189 0.91 1.53 -30.12
C THR A 189 -0.54 1.08 -29.96
N ALA A 190 -1.43 1.32 -30.92
CA ALA A 190 -2.83 0.87 -30.79
C ALA A 190 -2.94 -0.66 -30.68
N LEU A 191 -2.07 -1.40 -31.37
CA LEU A 191 -2.03 -2.86 -31.28
C LEU A 191 -1.38 -3.32 -29.97
N PHE A 192 -0.33 -2.62 -29.51
CA PHE A 192 0.28 -2.89 -28.20
C PHE A 192 -0.67 -2.58 -27.03
N ASP A 193 -1.51 -1.55 -27.16
CA ASP A 193 -2.57 -1.24 -26.19
C ASP A 193 -3.56 -2.40 -26.09
N VAL A 194 -4.02 -2.94 -27.23
CA VAL A 194 -4.88 -4.14 -27.24
C VAL A 194 -4.20 -5.31 -26.51
N ALA A 195 -2.91 -5.53 -26.77
CA ALA A 195 -2.15 -6.58 -26.11
C ALA A 195 -2.06 -6.38 -24.59
N GLY A 196 -1.81 -5.14 -24.15
CA GLY A 196 -1.77 -4.78 -22.73
C GLY A 196 -3.12 -4.94 -22.04
N GLN A 197 -4.21 -4.51 -22.69
CA GLN A 197 -5.57 -4.68 -22.16
C GLN A 197 -5.96 -6.16 -22.08
N LEU A 198 -5.61 -6.95 -23.09
CA LEU A 198 -5.84 -8.40 -23.06
C LEU A 198 -5.05 -9.07 -21.92
N PHE A 199 -3.83 -8.60 -21.62
CA PHE A 199 -3.05 -9.07 -20.48
C PHE A 199 -3.68 -8.68 -19.13
N LEU A 200 -4.17 -7.45 -18.99
CA LEU A 200 -4.85 -6.99 -17.78
C LEU A 200 -6.18 -7.73 -17.54
N ALA A 201 -6.84 -8.16 -18.61
CA ALA A 201 -8.04 -8.98 -18.57
C ALA A 201 -7.77 -10.48 -18.33
N ASP A 202 -6.52 -10.87 -18.01
CA ASP A 202 -6.09 -12.27 -17.84
C ASP A 202 -6.32 -13.16 -19.09
N GLY A 203 -6.34 -12.52 -20.27
CA GLY A 203 -6.54 -13.19 -21.54
C GLY A 203 -5.31 -14.00 -22.00
N PRO A 204 -5.50 -14.99 -22.89
CA PRO A 204 -4.44 -15.88 -23.36
C PRO A 204 -3.51 -15.19 -24.37
N ILE A 205 -2.65 -14.29 -23.88
CA ILE A 205 -1.67 -13.56 -24.68
C ILE A 205 -0.23 -13.90 -24.32
N ASN A 206 0.58 -14.20 -25.33
CA ASN A 206 2.00 -14.41 -25.15
C ASN A 206 2.77 -13.10 -25.32
N ILE A 207 3.01 -12.40 -24.21
CA ILE A 207 3.74 -11.12 -24.20
C ILE A 207 5.17 -11.25 -24.77
N ASN A 208 5.81 -12.42 -24.66
CA ASN A 208 7.12 -12.64 -25.29
C ASN A 208 7.04 -12.60 -26.82
N GLN A 209 5.95 -13.08 -27.42
CA GLN A 209 5.73 -12.98 -28.87
C GLN A 209 5.39 -11.54 -29.28
N VAL A 210 4.61 -10.82 -28.47
CA VAL A 210 4.29 -9.40 -28.71
C VAL A 210 5.56 -8.55 -28.73
N ASN A 211 6.47 -8.80 -27.79
CA ASN A 211 7.74 -8.09 -27.66
C ASN A 211 8.86 -8.63 -28.57
N ALA A 212 8.60 -9.66 -29.38
CA ALA A 212 9.61 -10.25 -30.23
C ALA A 212 10.01 -9.29 -31.37
N THR A 213 11.23 -8.75 -31.32
CA THR A 213 11.75 -7.92 -32.42
C THR A 213 12.30 -8.80 -33.55
N ALA A 214 11.89 -8.54 -34.79
CA ALA A 214 12.36 -9.25 -35.99
C ALA A 214 13.88 -9.10 -36.31
N ARG A 215 14.64 -8.34 -35.50
CA ARG A 215 16.08 -8.04 -35.72
C ARG A 215 17.06 -9.12 -35.23
N ALA A 216 16.58 -10.21 -34.66
CA ALA A 216 17.42 -11.33 -34.24
C ALA A 216 17.98 -12.13 -35.43
N LYS A 217 18.97 -11.59 -36.15
CA LYS A 217 19.72 -12.31 -37.21
C LYS A 217 20.73 -13.31 -36.64
N SER A 218 21.01 -13.27 -35.33
CA SER A 218 21.82 -14.24 -34.60
C SER A 218 21.31 -14.39 -33.16
N ALA A 219 21.53 -15.56 -32.55
CA ALA A 219 21.15 -15.84 -31.15
C ALA A 219 21.94 -15.01 -30.11
N ARG A 220 22.96 -14.25 -30.53
CA ARG A 220 23.77 -13.37 -29.67
C ARG A 220 23.26 -11.92 -29.64
N ASP A 221 22.55 -11.45 -30.67
CA ASP A 221 22.03 -10.07 -30.75
C ASP A 221 20.59 -9.92 -30.21
N SER A 222 20.01 -11.00 -29.68
CA SER A 222 18.57 -11.13 -29.46
C SER A 222 18.13 -11.33 -28.02
N LYS A 223 19.04 -11.24 -27.04
CA LYS A 223 18.64 -11.43 -25.63
C LYS A 223 18.13 -10.12 -25.06
N PRO A 224 16.85 -10.04 -24.64
CA PRO A 224 16.36 -8.85 -23.94
C PRO A 224 17.22 -8.61 -22.70
N ALA A 225 17.55 -7.35 -22.44
CA ALA A 225 18.22 -6.96 -21.20
C ALA A 225 17.23 -7.09 -20.04
N VAL A 226 17.68 -7.63 -18.91
CA VAL A 226 16.89 -7.64 -17.67
C VAL A 226 16.87 -6.21 -17.12
N LEU A 227 15.68 -5.67 -16.88
CA LEU A 227 15.53 -4.42 -16.14
C LEU A 227 15.81 -4.70 -14.65
N VAL A 228 16.86 -4.10 -14.11
CA VAL A 228 17.33 -4.33 -12.73
C VAL A 228 16.87 -3.25 -11.75
N ASP A 229 16.21 -2.22 -12.26
CA ASP A 229 15.85 -0.98 -11.56
C ASP A 229 14.34 -0.71 -11.56
N LEU A 230 13.51 -1.73 -11.81
CA LEU A 230 12.07 -1.60 -11.67
C LEU A 230 11.69 -1.36 -10.19
N PRO A 231 10.68 -0.51 -9.92
CA PRO A 231 10.15 -0.35 -8.58
C PRO A 231 9.74 -1.70 -8.00
N ASN A 232 10.20 -2.00 -6.79
CA ASN A 232 9.77 -3.18 -6.07
C ASN A 232 8.28 -3.12 -5.74
N TYR A 233 7.70 -4.28 -5.44
CA TYR A 233 6.35 -4.35 -4.90
C TYR A 233 6.20 -3.45 -3.68
N MET A 234 5.23 -2.53 -3.73
CA MET A 234 4.96 -1.58 -2.66
C MET A 234 3.91 -2.17 -1.71
N TRP A 235 4.34 -2.60 -0.53
CA TRP A 235 3.44 -3.09 0.51
C TRP A 235 2.54 -1.98 1.06
N ASN A 236 1.26 -2.29 1.29
CA ASN A 236 0.34 -1.37 1.96
C ASN A 236 0.56 -1.40 3.48
N HIS A 237 1.22 -0.37 4.01
CA HIS A 237 1.48 -0.21 5.43
C HIS A 237 0.41 0.61 6.19
N ALA A 238 -0.78 0.84 5.60
CA ALA A 238 -1.84 1.63 6.24
C ALA A 238 -2.33 1.02 7.56
N THR A 239 -2.30 -0.31 7.69
CA THR A 239 -2.62 -1.00 8.94
C THR A 239 -1.34 -1.55 9.57
N LYS A 240 -1.03 -1.08 10.78
CA LYS A 240 0.12 -1.55 11.55
C LYS A 240 -0.28 -2.72 12.45
N TYR A 241 0.14 -3.92 12.07
CA TYR A 241 0.00 -5.11 12.91
C TYR A 241 1.20 -5.25 13.85
N TRP A 242 1.21 -4.49 14.95
CA TRP A 242 2.30 -4.51 15.94
C TRP A 242 1.74 -4.50 17.36
N TRP A 243 2.05 -5.54 18.14
CA TRP A 243 1.78 -5.58 19.59
C TRP A 243 3.10 -5.66 20.34
N GLU A 244 3.22 -4.89 21.42
CA GLU A 244 4.44 -4.84 22.21
C GLU A 244 4.15 -4.68 23.70
N SER A 245 4.83 -5.46 24.54
CA SER A 245 4.72 -5.38 25.99
C SER A 245 5.41 -4.14 26.56
N GLN A 246 4.96 -3.67 27.73
CA GLN A 246 5.59 -2.55 28.42
C GLN A 246 7.07 -2.84 28.76
N ALA A 247 7.40 -4.09 29.12
CA ALA A 247 8.78 -4.48 29.39
C ALA A 247 9.69 -4.37 28.17
N SER A 248 9.19 -4.73 26.97
CA SER A 248 9.91 -4.55 25.70
C SER A 248 10.11 -3.06 25.39
N ARG A 249 9.07 -2.25 25.59
CA ARG A 249 9.15 -0.79 25.41
C ARG A 249 10.17 -0.15 26.36
N ASP A 250 10.12 -0.50 27.64
CA ASP A 250 11.06 -0.02 28.67
C ASP A 250 12.51 -0.41 28.35
N TRP A 251 12.73 -1.55 27.69
CA TRP A 251 14.06 -1.99 27.27
C TRP A 251 14.56 -1.21 26.06
N ARG A 252 13.74 -1.06 25.01
CA ARG A 252 14.13 -0.32 23.78
C ARG A 252 14.26 1.18 24.00
N PHE A 253 13.42 1.74 24.86
CA PHE A 253 13.33 3.18 25.14
C PHE A 253 13.67 3.47 26.60
N ARG A 254 14.78 2.88 27.08
CA ARG A 254 15.24 3.09 28.44
C ARG A 254 15.50 4.58 28.66
N ARG A 255 14.77 5.16 29.61
CA ARG A 255 14.78 6.61 29.86
C ARG A 255 16.02 7.12 30.60
N TYR A 256 16.54 6.33 31.54
CA TYR A 256 17.70 6.70 32.35
C TYR A 256 18.85 5.71 32.16
N PRO A 257 20.11 6.19 32.20
CA PRO A 257 21.27 5.30 32.24
C PRO A 257 21.25 4.45 33.52
N ASN A 258 22.08 3.41 33.53
CA ASN A 258 22.24 2.58 34.72
C ASN A 258 23.01 3.39 35.78
N HIS A 259 22.36 3.76 36.88
CA HIS A 259 22.98 4.57 37.91
C HIS A 259 23.91 3.72 38.79
N ASP A 260 25.03 4.29 39.24
CA ASP A 260 26.08 3.60 39.99
C ASP A 260 25.56 2.90 41.27
N LEU A 261 24.83 3.62 42.12
CA LEU A 261 24.20 3.09 43.33
C LEU A 261 22.80 2.48 43.10
N LEU A 262 21.88 3.24 42.50
CA LEU A 262 20.48 2.84 42.33
C LEU A 262 20.28 1.73 41.27
N GLY A 263 21.13 1.70 40.24
CA GLY A 263 21.01 0.78 39.12
C GLY A 263 19.98 1.20 38.09
N GLY A 264 19.28 0.20 37.55
CA GLY A 264 18.25 0.37 36.55
C GLY A 264 16.87 -0.01 37.07
N LYS A 265 15.84 0.72 36.63
CA LYS A 265 14.44 0.36 36.90
C LYS A 265 14.12 -1.03 36.33
N VAL A 266 13.40 -1.85 37.10
CA VAL A 266 12.87 -3.14 36.66
C VAL A 266 11.88 -2.91 35.52
N LEU A 267 12.05 -3.65 34.42
CA LEU A 267 11.23 -3.48 33.22
C LEU A 267 9.77 -3.86 33.50
N GLY A 268 8.83 -3.08 32.97
CA GLY A 268 7.40 -3.36 33.10
C GLY A 268 6.77 -2.93 34.43
N THR A 269 7.54 -2.52 35.43
CA THR A 269 6.97 -1.88 36.64
C THR A 269 6.46 -0.47 36.30
N PRO A 270 5.34 0.00 36.90
CA PRO A 270 4.87 1.35 36.64
C PRO A 270 5.75 2.39 37.34
N TRP A 271 5.74 3.63 36.84
CA TRP A 271 6.38 4.76 37.52
C TRP A 271 5.62 5.26 38.75
N THR A 272 4.41 4.73 39.02
CA THR A 272 3.66 5.01 40.26
C THR A 272 4.17 4.20 41.45
N ALA A 273 4.69 2.99 41.21
CA ALA A 273 5.35 2.15 42.21
C ALA A 273 6.63 1.53 41.62
N PRO A 274 7.64 2.35 41.31
CA PRO A 274 8.83 1.90 40.62
C PRO A 274 9.74 1.08 41.54
N VAL A 275 10.47 0.16 40.91
CA VAL A 275 11.45 -0.71 41.56
C VAL A 275 12.73 -0.62 40.76
N TRP A 276 13.86 -0.45 41.45
CA TRP A 276 15.19 -0.47 40.86
C TRP A 276 15.97 -1.65 41.39
N LYS A 277 16.91 -2.12 40.57
CA LYS A 277 17.87 -3.13 40.95
C LYS A 277 19.26 -2.76 40.46
N LYS A 278 20.26 -3.04 41.30
CA LYS A 278 21.68 -2.97 40.96
C LYS A 278 22.36 -4.24 41.48
N LEU A 279 23.31 -4.74 40.70
CA LEU A 279 24.33 -5.65 41.22
C LEU A 279 25.51 -4.78 41.63
N LEU A 280 25.63 -4.51 42.93
CA LEU A 280 26.68 -3.67 43.48
C LEU A 280 27.97 -4.48 43.57
N ARG A 281 28.99 -3.99 42.88
CA ARG A 281 30.32 -4.60 42.82
C ARG A 281 31.35 -3.60 43.32
N LEU A 282 32.07 -3.97 44.36
CA LEU A 282 33.06 -3.09 44.98
C LEU A 282 34.16 -2.61 44.00
N PRO A 283 34.66 -3.42 43.05
CA PRO A 283 35.61 -2.96 42.04
C PRO A 283 35.06 -1.88 41.08
N GLU A 284 33.74 -1.78 40.91
CA GLU A 284 33.12 -0.74 40.07
C GLU A 284 33.00 0.61 40.80
N LEU A 285 33.03 0.59 42.14
CA LEU A 285 32.78 1.76 42.99
C LEU A 285 33.82 1.86 44.09
N THR A 286 35.08 2.06 43.68
CA THR A 286 36.24 2.02 44.57
C THR A 286 36.20 3.06 45.69
N TRP A 287 35.46 4.16 45.53
CA TRP A 287 35.26 5.15 46.59
C TRP A 287 34.52 4.58 47.81
N LEU A 288 33.76 3.49 47.66
CA LEU A 288 33.12 2.82 48.80
C LEU A 288 34.13 2.19 49.75
N LEU A 289 35.33 1.82 49.27
CA LEU A 289 36.42 1.27 50.09
C LEU A 289 36.86 2.22 51.20
N ASP A 290 36.62 3.51 51.03
CA ASP A 290 36.98 4.54 51.99
C ASP A 290 35.96 4.64 53.14
N HIS A 291 34.76 4.08 53.02
CA HIS A 291 33.76 4.10 54.11
C HIS A 291 33.97 2.92 55.08
N ARG A 292 35.02 3.01 55.91
CA ARG A 292 35.38 1.94 56.85
C ARG A 292 35.03 2.25 58.30
N ILE A 293 34.33 1.32 58.94
CA ILE A 293 33.96 1.41 60.36
C ILE A 293 34.23 0.05 60.99
N GLY A 294 34.97 0.03 62.11
CA GLY A 294 35.33 -1.23 62.78
C GLY A 294 36.18 -2.16 61.91
N GLY A 295 36.96 -1.61 60.96
CA GLY A 295 37.80 -2.35 60.03
C GLY A 295 37.10 -2.89 58.78
N GLN A 296 35.76 -2.92 58.76
CA GLN A 296 34.94 -3.37 57.64
C GLN A 296 34.56 -2.22 56.71
N VAL A 297 34.39 -2.51 55.42
CA VAL A 297 33.79 -1.59 54.45
C VAL A 297 32.28 -1.69 54.58
N LEU A 298 31.63 -0.60 54.97
CA LEU A 298 30.17 -0.54 55.13
C LEU A 298 29.58 0.34 54.04
N PHE A 299 28.44 -0.05 53.48
CA PHE A 299 27.70 0.87 52.61
C PHE A 299 27.25 2.10 53.41
N PRO A 300 27.58 3.33 52.96
CA PRO A 300 27.28 4.54 53.72
C PRO A 300 25.77 4.74 53.95
N ALA A 301 25.41 5.20 55.14
CA ALA A 301 24.03 5.59 55.44
C ALA A 301 23.51 6.67 54.46
N ALA A 302 24.36 7.63 54.13
CA ALA A 302 24.11 8.66 53.11
C ALA A 302 23.89 8.07 51.70
N GLY A 303 24.47 6.90 51.40
CA GLY A 303 24.26 6.20 50.14
C GLY A 303 22.81 5.74 49.97
N TYR A 304 22.16 5.28 51.05
CA TYR A 304 20.74 4.91 51.00
C TYR A 304 19.85 6.11 50.74
N ILE A 305 20.20 7.26 51.32
CA ILE A 305 19.50 8.52 51.09
C ILE A 305 19.68 8.97 49.65
N ALA A 306 20.91 8.95 49.13
CA ALA A 306 21.21 9.30 47.74
C ALA A 306 20.43 8.42 46.76
N MET A 307 20.31 7.11 47.04
CA MET A 307 19.47 6.20 46.25
C MET A 307 17.98 6.60 46.28
N ALA A 308 17.44 6.96 47.44
CA ALA A 308 16.04 7.39 47.56
C ALA A 308 15.78 8.71 46.81
N VAL A 309 16.71 9.67 46.92
CA VAL A 309 16.68 10.95 46.20
C VAL A 309 16.68 10.74 44.70
N GLU A 310 17.62 9.94 44.18
CA GLU A 310 17.70 9.63 42.75
C GLU A 310 16.45 8.87 42.27
N ALA A 311 15.92 7.94 43.08
CA ALA A 311 14.70 7.22 42.75
C ALA A 311 13.48 8.17 42.65
N ALA A 312 13.34 9.08 43.61
CA ALA A 312 12.27 10.09 43.60
C ALA A 312 12.43 11.07 42.42
N PHE A 313 13.66 11.41 42.06
CA PHE A 313 13.97 12.23 40.88
C PHE A 313 13.53 11.56 39.57
N GLN A 314 13.99 10.33 39.32
CA GLN A 314 13.63 9.57 38.12
C GLN A 314 12.12 9.33 38.03
N MET A 315 11.48 9.07 39.18
CA MET A 315 10.02 8.97 39.27
C MET A 315 9.33 10.30 38.92
N GLY A 316 9.77 11.41 39.52
CA GLY A 316 9.21 12.74 39.31
C GLY A 316 9.30 13.18 37.85
N GLN A 317 10.46 13.05 37.22
CA GLN A 317 10.62 13.34 35.79
C GLN A 317 9.75 12.41 34.92
N SER A 318 9.61 11.14 35.30
CA SER A 318 8.82 10.17 34.52
C SER A 318 7.32 10.38 34.62
N ARG A 319 6.85 10.89 35.76
CA ARG A 319 5.44 11.26 35.99
C ARG A 319 5.13 12.70 35.59
N GLY A 320 6.13 13.48 35.16
CA GLY A 320 5.96 14.87 34.72
C GLY A 320 5.87 15.88 35.87
N PHE A 321 6.29 15.51 37.08
CA PHE A 321 6.34 16.40 38.24
C PHE A 321 7.61 17.26 38.30
N ILE A 322 8.65 16.84 37.58
CA ILE A 322 9.92 17.54 37.45
C ILE A 322 10.19 17.77 35.96
N ASP A 323 10.65 18.97 35.61
CA ASP A 323 11.10 19.30 34.25
C ASP A 323 12.27 18.38 33.84
N GLN A 324 12.27 17.95 32.57
CA GLN A 324 13.30 17.05 32.04
C GLN A 324 14.70 17.68 31.98
N ASN A 325 14.79 19.01 31.99
CA ASN A 325 16.05 19.74 31.94
C ASN A 325 16.71 19.93 33.32
N LEU A 326 15.97 19.74 34.41
CA LEU A 326 16.52 19.85 35.76
C LEU A 326 17.41 18.65 36.07
N GLN A 327 18.45 18.88 36.87
CA GLN A 327 19.29 17.82 37.43
C GLN A 327 18.84 17.51 38.86
N VAL A 328 19.24 16.35 39.37
CA VAL A 328 18.90 15.88 40.73
C VAL A 328 19.23 16.90 41.82
N HIS A 329 20.32 17.66 41.68
CA HIS A 329 20.75 18.66 42.67
C HIS A 329 19.98 19.99 42.60
N ASN A 330 19.13 20.19 41.59
CA ASN A 330 18.29 21.39 41.46
C ASN A 330 16.90 21.21 42.08
N VAL A 331 16.61 20.05 42.65
CA VAL A 331 15.30 19.69 43.19
C VAL A 331 15.41 19.56 44.71
N ALA A 332 14.40 20.00 45.43
CA ALA A 332 14.32 19.84 46.88
C ALA A 332 13.59 18.53 47.23
N TYR A 333 14.06 17.87 48.28
CA TYR A 333 13.51 16.60 48.75
C TYR A 333 13.28 16.67 50.25
N ARG A 334 12.12 16.19 50.69
CA ARG A 334 11.84 16.02 52.12
C ARG A 334 11.94 14.57 52.50
N LEU A 335 12.65 14.29 53.59
CA LEU A 335 12.79 12.96 54.18
C LEU A 335 12.07 12.92 55.53
N ARG A 336 11.42 11.80 55.82
CA ARG A 336 10.72 11.59 57.10
C ARG A 336 10.87 10.15 57.56
N ASN A 337 10.98 9.97 58.88
CA ASN A 337 11.02 8.65 59.54
C ASN A 337 12.05 7.69 58.93
N VAL A 338 13.21 8.21 58.52
CA VAL A 338 14.30 7.38 57.99
C VAL A 338 14.86 6.52 59.13
N THR A 339 14.86 5.21 58.91
CA THR A 339 15.37 4.21 59.83
C THR A 339 16.46 3.40 59.13
N PHE A 340 17.61 3.24 59.78
CA PHE A 340 18.69 2.36 59.35
C PHE A 340 18.65 1.08 60.20
N MET A 341 18.21 -0.03 59.62
CA MET A 341 17.92 -1.26 60.37
C MET A 341 19.13 -2.19 60.47
N LYS A 342 19.88 -2.35 59.38
CA LYS A 342 21.05 -3.23 59.33
C LYS A 342 22.11 -2.66 58.41
N ALA A 343 23.35 -2.57 58.87
CA ALA A 343 24.48 -2.19 58.03
C ALA A 343 24.69 -3.24 56.92
N MET A 344 25.01 -2.77 55.71
CA MET A 344 25.42 -3.64 54.61
C MET A 344 26.94 -3.67 54.60
N VAL A 345 27.51 -4.84 54.91
CA VAL A 345 28.96 -5.07 54.81
C VAL A 345 29.28 -5.39 53.35
N LEU A 346 30.28 -4.70 52.81
CA LEU A 346 30.79 -4.92 51.46
C LEU A 346 32.10 -5.69 51.56
N GLU A 347 32.14 -6.88 50.99
CA GLU A 347 33.31 -7.75 50.98
C GLU A 347 33.89 -7.84 49.58
N GLU A 348 35.22 -7.86 49.47
CA GLU A 348 35.88 -8.09 48.19
C GLU A 348 35.53 -9.49 47.65
N GLY A 349 35.16 -9.57 46.36
CA GLY A 349 34.77 -10.82 45.71
C GLY A 349 33.31 -11.22 45.90
N THR A 350 32.52 -10.48 46.69
CA THR A 350 31.10 -10.74 46.91
C THR A 350 30.24 -9.64 46.29
N ASP A 351 29.42 -10.00 45.30
CA ASP A 351 28.46 -9.08 44.68
C ASP A 351 27.19 -8.93 45.54
N GLN A 352 26.69 -7.70 45.72
CA GLN A 352 25.45 -7.45 46.47
C GLN A 352 24.30 -7.08 45.52
N ARG A 353 23.23 -7.87 45.48
CA ARG A 353 22.01 -7.56 44.70
C ARG A 353 21.12 -6.61 45.51
N ILE A 354 21.27 -5.32 45.28
CA ILE A 354 20.50 -4.28 45.96
C ILE A 354 19.24 -3.93 45.16
N MET A 355 18.14 -3.73 45.87
CA MET A 355 16.88 -3.25 45.32
C MET A 355 16.36 -2.06 46.12
N LEU A 356 15.75 -1.13 45.40
CA LEU A 356 15.00 -0.04 46.00
C LEU A 356 13.57 -0.07 45.46
N THR A 357 12.59 0.03 46.35
CA THR A 357 11.18 0.17 46.01
C THR A 357 10.67 1.54 46.47
N LEU A 358 9.90 2.24 45.63
CA LEU A 358 9.08 3.37 46.04
C LEU A 358 7.61 2.97 45.98
N THR A 359 6.91 3.12 47.11
CA THR A 359 5.48 2.86 47.20
C THR A 359 4.76 4.14 47.61
N PRO A 360 3.76 4.61 46.84
CA PRO A 360 3.03 5.83 47.18
C PRO A 360 2.15 5.59 48.41
N GLU A 361 2.06 6.58 49.30
CA GLU A 361 1.04 6.61 50.36
C GLU A 361 -0.31 7.12 49.82
N ASP A 362 -0.27 8.00 48.82
CA ASP A 362 -1.41 8.52 48.05
C ASP A 362 -0.99 8.74 46.57
N GLU A 363 -1.94 8.81 45.64
CA GLU A 363 -1.68 8.90 44.20
C GLU A 363 -1.21 10.28 43.72
N ARG A 364 -1.30 11.31 44.58
CA ARG A 364 -0.96 12.71 44.29
C ARG A 364 0.53 12.93 43.97
N ALA A 365 0.84 14.06 43.35
CA ALA A 365 2.21 14.41 42.95
C ALA A 365 3.11 14.81 44.13
N ASP A 366 2.50 15.44 45.13
CA ASP A 366 3.06 15.91 46.39
C ASP A 366 2.88 14.89 47.53
N SER A 367 2.61 13.63 47.20
CA SER A 367 2.43 12.59 48.21
C SER A 367 3.77 12.04 48.71
N TRP A 368 3.75 11.56 49.95
CA TRP A 368 4.85 10.79 50.50
C TRP A 368 4.96 9.44 49.80
N HIS A 369 6.20 9.06 49.50
CA HIS A 369 6.53 7.74 48.98
C HIS A 369 7.37 7.01 50.02
N HIS A 370 6.92 5.83 50.43
CA HIS A 370 7.70 4.95 51.28
C HIS A 370 8.81 4.31 50.45
N PHE A 371 10.06 4.62 50.77
CA PHE A 371 11.21 3.98 50.17
C PHE A 371 11.71 2.85 51.05
N THR A 372 12.16 1.77 50.43
CA THR A 372 12.83 0.66 51.13
C THR A 372 14.00 0.20 50.31
N VAL A 373 15.17 0.13 50.94
CA VAL A 373 16.39 -0.43 50.37
C VAL A 373 16.67 -1.77 51.02
N LEU A 374 16.79 -2.80 50.19
CA LEU A 374 17.03 -4.17 50.61
C LEU A 374 18.05 -4.86 49.72
N THR A 375 18.67 -5.92 50.23
CA THR A 375 19.39 -6.90 49.41
C THR A 375 18.54 -8.13 49.17
N LEU A 376 18.66 -8.70 47.98
CA LEU A 376 18.02 -9.95 47.58
C LEU A 376 19.07 -11.06 47.54
N HIS A 377 18.90 -12.05 48.41
CA HIS A 377 19.78 -13.22 48.49
C HIS A 377 19.40 -14.27 47.44
N GLU A 378 20.27 -15.25 47.20
CA GLU A 378 20.04 -16.28 46.18
C GLU A 378 18.87 -17.21 46.50
N ASP A 379 18.58 -17.40 47.79
CA ASP A 379 17.44 -18.16 48.31
C ASP A 379 16.11 -17.39 48.28
N ALA A 380 16.10 -16.23 47.59
CA ALA A 380 14.98 -15.28 47.52
C ALA A 380 14.58 -14.65 48.87
N THR A 381 15.39 -14.81 49.92
CA THR A 381 15.21 -14.02 51.15
C THR A 381 15.70 -12.60 50.94
N THR A 382 15.19 -11.67 51.76
CA THR A 382 15.59 -10.26 51.68
C THR A 382 16.10 -9.76 53.02
N THR A 383 17.09 -8.87 52.98
CA THR A 383 17.55 -8.13 54.15
C THR A 383 17.27 -6.66 53.95
N ARG A 384 16.45 -6.07 54.82
CA ARG A 384 16.15 -4.63 54.77
C ARG A 384 17.26 -3.84 55.49
N HIS A 385 17.76 -2.82 54.82
CA HIS A 385 18.87 -2.00 55.31
C HIS A 385 18.41 -0.61 55.75
N CYS A 386 17.57 0.02 54.93
CA CYS A 386 17.06 1.36 55.18
C CYS A 386 15.61 1.45 54.70
N SER A 387 14.77 2.15 55.46
CA SER A 387 13.43 2.53 55.02
C SER A 387 13.08 3.91 55.56
N GLY A 388 12.21 4.61 54.85
CA GLY A 388 11.70 5.89 55.29
C GLY A 388 10.70 6.41 54.28
N MET A 389 10.34 7.68 54.41
CA MET A 389 9.48 8.37 53.48
C MET A 389 10.25 9.48 52.78
N ILE A 390 10.01 9.65 51.49
CA ILE A 390 10.55 10.74 50.68
C ILE A 390 9.41 11.39 49.89
N MET A 391 9.47 12.70 49.73
CA MET A 391 8.61 13.44 48.79
C MET A 391 9.41 14.50 48.06
N LEU A 392 8.94 14.87 46.87
CA LEU A 392 9.42 16.05 46.17
C LEU A 392 8.90 17.29 46.90
N GLU A 393 9.80 18.23 47.16
CA GLU A 393 9.48 19.46 47.88
C GLU A 393 9.61 20.66 46.92
N THR A 394 8.71 21.64 47.08
CA THR A 394 8.88 22.93 46.41
C THR A 394 10.12 23.62 46.99
N PRO A 395 11.02 24.20 46.17
CA PRO A 395 12.21 24.87 46.66
C PRO A 395 11.89 25.81 47.83
N TYR A 396 12.62 25.65 48.93
CA TYR A 396 12.49 26.47 50.11
C TYR A 396 13.35 27.72 49.93
N ASP A 397 12.74 28.89 49.97
CA ASP A 397 13.39 30.18 49.65
C ASP A 397 13.92 30.90 50.91
N GLU A 398 14.00 30.21 52.05
CA GLU A 398 14.61 30.78 53.26
C GLU A 398 16.08 30.41 53.33
N ASP A 399 16.94 31.43 53.29
CA ASP A 399 18.35 31.29 53.59
C ASP A 399 18.55 30.77 55.01
N ALA A 400 19.57 29.93 55.20
CA ALA A 400 20.01 29.55 56.53
C ALA A 400 20.33 30.83 57.34
N PRO A 401 19.87 30.94 58.59
CA PRO A 401 20.13 32.13 59.39
C PRO A 401 21.65 32.34 59.52
N TRP A 402 22.11 33.60 59.54
CA TRP A 402 23.54 33.93 59.62
C TRP A 402 24.27 33.14 60.72
N GLU A 403 23.65 32.96 61.88
CA GLU A 403 24.21 32.18 62.99
C GLU A 403 24.54 30.72 62.63
N ALA A 404 23.85 30.12 61.65
CA ALA A 404 24.11 28.77 61.17
C ALA A 404 25.24 28.70 60.13
N ILE A 405 25.58 29.82 59.48
CA ILE A 405 26.58 29.89 58.39
C ILE A 405 27.79 30.77 58.72
N LYS A 406 27.83 31.36 59.92
CA LYS A 406 28.98 32.17 60.36
C LYS A 406 30.25 31.30 60.43
N PRO A 407 31.45 31.87 60.19
CA PRO A 407 32.70 31.13 60.32
C PRO A 407 32.85 30.46 61.69
N LEU A 408 33.49 29.28 61.72
CA LEU A 408 33.75 28.54 62.94
C LEU A 408 34.61 29.38 63.90
N GLU A 409 34.21 29.44 65.18
CA GLU A 409 34.94 30.18 66.23
C GLU A 409 36.31 29.55 66.55
N TYR A 410 36.43 28.22 66.40
CA TYR A 410 37.65 27.46 66.67
C TYR A 410 37.95 26.48 65.53
N PRO A 411 38.44 26.95 64.37
CA PRO A 411 38.69 26.09 63.23
C PRO A 411 39.85 25.14 63.53
N MET A 412 39.64 23.84 63.29
CA MET A 412 40.69 22.83 63.34
C MET A 412 40.94 22.24 61.94
N PRO A 413 42.18 21.86 61.60
CA PRO A 413 42.45 21.13 60.37
C PRO A 413 41.64 19.84 60.31
N ALA A 414 41.04 19.54 59.15
CA ALA A 414 40.22 18.34 58.96
C ALA A 414 40.97 17.05 59.37
N GLN A 415 42.28 16.98 59.10
CA GLN A 415 43.12 15.83 59.47
C GLN A 415 43.08 15.50 60.97
N ALA A 416 42.93 16.50 61.85
CA ALA A 416 42.80 16.27 63.29
C ALA A 416 41.47 15.56 63.63
N TRP A 417 40.38 15.93 62.95
CA TRP A 417 39.08 15.28 63.09
C TRP A 417 39.10 13.84 62.55
N TYR A 418 39.67 13.61 61.37
CA TYR A 418 39.79 12.25 60.83
C TYR A 418 40.69 11.35 61.69
N LYS A 419 41.72 11.92 62.33
CA LYS A 419 42.53 11.18 63.31
C LYS A 419 41.68 10.80 64.53
N ALA A 420 40.96 11.76 65.12
CA ALA A 420 40.10 11.48 66.27
C ALA A 420 39.02 10.43 65.95
N LEU A 421 38.40 10.52 64.77
CA LEU A 421 37.42 9.55 64.26
C LEU A 421 38.03 8.16 64.09
N ARG A 422 39.26 8.08 63.56
CA ARG A 422 39.99 6.81 63.43
C ARG A 422 40.29 6.17 64.77
N ASP A 423 40.68 6.97 65.76
CA ASP A 423 40.99 6.50 67.12
C ASP A 423 39.75 5.89 67.81
N VAL A 424 38.54 6.31 67.43
CA VAL A 424 37.27 5.72 67.91
C VAL A 424 36.65 4.69 66.93
N GLY A 425 37.36 4.29 65.88
CA GLY A 425 37.00 3.16 65.01
C GLY A 425 36.41 3.52 63.64
N TYR A 426 36.32 4.80 63.28
CA TYR A 426 35.87 5.28 61.96
C TYR A 426 37.07 5.59 61.08
N SER A 427 37.46 4.64 60.24
CA SER A 427 38.65 4.72 59.39
C SER A 427 38.29 5.23 58.00
N PHE A 428 37.72 6.44 57.91
CA PHE A 428 37.39 7.05 56.62
C PHE A 428 38.65 7.29 55.78
N GLY A 429 38.58 6.92 54.50
CA GLY A 429 39.62 7.13 53.50
C GLY A 429 39.45 8.45 52.72
N PRO A 430 40.34 8.74 51.75
CA PRO A 430 40.43 10.05 51.10
C PRO A 430 39.22 10.48 50.26
N SER A 431 38.35 9.54 49.86
CA SER A 431 37.12 9.86 49.10
C SER A 431 35.97 10.37 49.99
N LEU A 432 36.16 10.45 51.31
CA LEU A 432 35.12 10.79 52.29
C LEU A 432 35.54 11.85 53.29
#